data_AF-A0A5A8DL01-F1
#
_entry.id   AF-A0A5A8DL01-F1
#
_cell.length_a   1.000
_cell.length_b   1.000
_cell.length_c   1.000
_cell.angle_alpha   90.00
_cell.angle_beta   90.00
_cell.angle_gamma   90.00
#
_symmetry.space_group_name_H-M   'P 1'
#
loop_
_entity.id
_entity.type
_entity.pdbx_description
1 polymer ?
#
loop_
_entity_poly.entity_id
_entity_poly.type
_entity_poly.pdbx_seq_one_letter_code
_entity_poly.pdbx_strand_id
1 'polypeptide(L)'
;MARAFRRIQETIGARPSVGDRVLSKAIDRTKALQQEVAALRRKIMAYGEAMTGSSPSVFALVEAMTRAGTTAAAESRVFYTTFASVHEQTDHHCQQRFDNAFKTAVVAFLDEWEAELEAADAAAIAAERQCAEVEHYSAKVLSLHEAARAQTSKGRAVSSANAARLQRNEAKLEESKSTFGAARDAALTATHK
;
A
#
# COMPACT_ATOMS: atom_id res chain seq x y z
N MET A 1 -7.92 -35.92 28.40
CA MET A 1 -8.84 -35.14 27.54
C MET A 1 -8.16 -34.10 26.65
N ALA A 2 -7.15 -33.34 27.11
CA ALA A 2 -6.52 -32.27 26.32
C ALA A 2 -5.85 -32.68 24.99
N ARG A 3 -5.28 -33.89 24.88
CA ARG A 3 -4.64 -34.40 23.64
C ARG A 3 -5.63 -34.76 22.53
N ALA A 4 -6.78 -35.33 22.89
CA ALA A 4 -7.83 -35.66 21.92
C ALA A 4 -8.49 -34.39 21.38
N PHE A 5 -8.72 -33.41 22.26
CA PHE A 5 -9.23 -32.08 21.90
C PHE A 5 -8.28 -31.36 20.94
N ARG A 6 -6.97 -31.42 21.19
CA ARG A 6 -5.93 -30.86 20.31
C ARG A 6 -5.90 -31.51 18.93
N ARG A 7 -5.93 -32.84 18.86
CA ARG A 7 -6.00 -33.56 17.57
C ARG A 7 -7.27 -33.21 16.80
N ILE A 8 -8.42 -33.15 17.47
CA ILE A 8 -9.68 -32.77 16.85
C ILE A 8 -9.60 -31.35 16.23
N GLN A 9 -9.03 -30.39 16.95
CA GLN A 9 -8.81 -29.04 16.41
C GLN A 9 -7.85 -29.02 15.22
N GLU A 10 -6.81 -29.85 15.22
CA GLU A 10 -5.86 -30.02 14.11
C GLU A 10 -6.52 -30.74 12.91
N THR A 11 -7.38 -31.73 13.14
CA THR A 11 -8.00 -32.55 12.07
C THR A 11 -9.14 -31.83 11.36
N ILE A 12 -9.85 -30.92 12.06
CA ILE A 12 -10.95 -30.13 11.48
C ILE A 12 -10.43 -28.81 10.88
N GLY A 13 -9.14 -28.49 11.03
CA GLY A 13 -8.59 -27.17 10.69
C GLY A 13 -9.10 -26.06 11.60
N ALA A 14 -9.69 -26.40 12.76
CA ALA A 14 -10.32 -25.47 13.70
C ALA A 14 -9.31 -24.71 14.59
N ARG A 15 -8.02 -24.88 14.32
CA ARG A 15 -7.02 -23.86 14.67
C ARG A 15 -6.56 -23.20 13.37
N PRO A 16 -7.00 -21.97 13.08
CA PRO A 16 -6.11 -21.03 12.43
C PRO A 16 -4.97 -20.85 13.44
N SER A 17 -3.89 -21.61 13.28
CA SER A 17 -2.76 -21.46 14.18
C SER A 17 -2.16 -20.09 13.89
N VAL A 18 -2.54 -19.05 14.63
CA VAL A 18 -1.87 -17.74 14.55
C VAL A 18 -1.96 -17.16 13.13
N GLY A 19 -3.01 -16.37 12.87
CA GLY A 19 -3.33 -15.73 11.58
C GLY A 19 -2.15 -15.64 10.62
N ASP A 20 -2.31 -16.23 9.44
CA ASP A 20 -1.28 -16.47 8.43
C ASP A 20 -0.04 -15.57 8.60
N ARG A 21 0.99 -16.11 9.29
CA ARG A 21 2.18 -15.34 9.65
C ARG A 21 2.92 -14.81 8.44
N VAL A 22 2.76 -15.44 7.28
CA VAL A 22 3.37 -14.97 6.03
C VAL A 22 2.62 -13.75 5.54
N LEU A 23 1.29 -13.82 5.49
CA LEU A 23 0.44 -12.68 5.13
C LEU A 23 0.62 -11.51 6.11
N SER A 24 0.61 -11.77 7.42
CA SER A 24 0.81 -10.72 8.43
C SER A 24 2.16 -10.02 8.29
N LYS A 25 3.25 -10.76 8.06
CA LYS A 25 4.56 -10.16 7.78
C LYS A 25 4.58 -9.34 6.48
N ALA A 26 3.90 -9.82 5.45
CA ALA A 26 3.77 -9.09 4.18
C ALA A 26 3.03 -7.76 4.39
N ILE A 27 1.93 -7.77 5.16
CA ILE A 27 1.17 -6.57 5.51
C ILE A 27 2.01 -5.56 6.28
N ASP A 28 2.71 -6.02 7.32
CA ASP A 28 3.60 -5.16 8.11
C ASP A 28 4.70 -4.55 7.23
N ARG A 29 5.23 -5.33 6.28
CA ARG A 29 6.23 -4.86 5.31
C ARG A 29 5.65 -3.81 4.37
N THR A 30 4.46 -4.03 3.81
CA THR A 30 3.78 -3.06 2.94
C THR A 30 3.52 -1.74 3.67
N LYS A 31 3.04 -1.79 4.91
CA LYS A 31 2.83 -0.58 5.73
C LYS A 31 4.13 0.16 6.03
N ALA A 32 5.21 -0.56 6.32
CA ALA A 32 6.52 0.06 6.51
C ALA A 32 6.99 0.75 5.22
N LEU A 33 6.84 0.09 4.06
CA LEU A 33 7.19 0.68 2.76
C LEU A 33 6.34 1.91 2.44
N GLN A 34 5.03 1.90 2.72
CA GLN A 34 4.18 3.08 2.55
C GLN A 34 4.67 4.28 3.38
N GLN A 35 5.10 4.04 4.63
CA GLN A 35 5.65 5.10 5.47
C GLN A 35 6.99 5.61 4.94
N GLU A 36 7.86 4.72 4.46
CA GLU A 36 9.15 5.06 3.86
C GLU A 36 8.96 5.87 2.57
N VAL A 37 8.05 5.45 1.67
CA VAL A 37 7.72 6.16 0.42
C VAL A 37 7.09 7.53 0.72
N ALA A 38 6.16 7.63 1.66
CA ALA A 38 5.59 8.92 2.07
C ALA A 38 6.64 9.87 2.67
N ALA A 39 7.62 9.34 3.40
CA ALA A 39 8.74 10.13 3.90
C ALA A 39 9.69 10.56 2.78
N LEU A 40 9.97 9.67 1.83
CA LEU A 40 10.79 9.95 0.64
C LEU A 40 10.14 11.02 -0.24
N ARG A 41 8.84 10.92 -0.51
CA ARG A 41 8.06 11.90 -1.28
C ARG A 41 8.16 13.29 -0.66
N ARG A 42 7.98 13.42 0.66
CA ARG A 42 8.13 14.71 1.35
C ARG A 42 9.53 15.31 1.15
N LYS A 43 10.59 14.51 1.27
CA LYS A 43 11.97 14.98 1.07
C LYS A 43 12.24 15.39 -0.38
N ILE A 44 11.76 14.59 -1.33
CA ILE A 44 11.92 14.84 -2.76
C ILE A 44 11.17 16.11 -3.15
N MET A 45 9.91 16.27 -2.74
CA MET A 45 9.13 17.48 -3.04
C MET A 45 9.77 18.74 -2.45
N ALA A 46 10.24 18.68 -1.20
CA ALA A 46 10.97 19.80 -0.59
C ALA A 46 12.27 20.15 -1.35
N TYR A 47 12.99 19.15 -1.86
CA TYR A 47 14.16 19.38 -2.71
C TYR A 47 13.79 19.99 -4.06
N GLY A 48 12.71 19.53 -4.69
CA GLY A 48 12.18 20.10 -5.93
C GLY A 48 11.79 21.57 -5.75
N GLU A 49 11.13 21.90 -4.65
CA GLU A 49 10.81 23.28 -4.28
C GLU A 49 12.07 24.13 -4.03
N ALA A 50 13.10 23.58 -3.37
CA ALA A 50 14.36 24.29 -3.13
C ALA A 50 15.15 24.55 -4.43
N MET A 51 15.08 23.65 -5.41
CA MET A 51 15.76 23.77 -6.70
C MET A 51 15.03 24.68 -7.69
N THR A 52 13.71 24.77 -7.58
CA THR A 52 12.85 25.65 -8.40
C THR A 52 12.64 27.01 -7.74
N GLY A 53 12.96 27.14 -6.46
CA GLY A 53 13.23 28.43 -5.85
C GLY A 53 14.53 29.01 -6.39
N SER A 54 14.52 29.55 -7.61
CA SER A 54 15.52 30.55 -8.00
C SER A 54 15.47 31.63 -6.92
N SER A 55 16.58 31.79 -6.18
CA SER A 55 16.59 32.64 -4.99
C SER A 55 15.96 33.98 -5.35
N PRO A 56 14.92 34.46 -4.65
CA PRO A 56 14.28 35.76 -4.94
C PRO A 56 15.28 36.91 -5.11
N SER A 57 16.47 36.76 -4.54
CA SER A 57 17.62 37.64 -4.74
C SER A 57 18.17 37.68 -6.18
N VAL A 58 18.15 36.57 -6.94
CA VAL A 58 18.57 36.50 -8.35
C VAL A 58 17.56 37.23 -9.24
N PHE A 59 16.26 36.99 -9.06
CA PHE A 59 15.23 37.76 -9.77
C PHE A 59 15.30 39.25 -9.45
N ALA A 60 15.45 39.60 -8.17
CA ALA A 60 15.61 41.00 -7.75
C ALA A 60 16.87 41.65 -8.34
N LEU A 61 17.97 40.90 -8.45
CA LEU A 61 19.20 41.35 -9.09
C LEU A 61 18.99 41.57 -10.60
N VAL A 62 18.35 40.64 -11.30
CA VAL A 62 18.06 40.76 -12.73
C VAL A 62 17.14 41.95 -13.00
N GLU A 63 16.09 42.15 -12.19
CA GLU A 63 15.20 43.30 -12.28
C GLU A 63 15.93 44.63 -11.98
N ALA A 64 16.78 44.66 -10.96
CA ALA A 64 17.60 45.82 -10.63
C ALA A 64 18.59 46.18 -11.75
N MET A 65 19.26 45.20 -12.33
CA MET A 65 20.19 45.37 -13.45
C MET A 65 19.46 45.80 -14.73
N THR A 66 18.25 45.28 -14.96
CA THR A 66 17.39 45.69 -16.09
C THR A 66 16.94 47.14 -15.96
N ARG A 67 16.53 47.57 -14.75
CA ARG A 67 16.21 48.98 -14.44
C ARG A 67 17.43 49.90 -14.55
N ALA A 68 18.60 49.45 -14.12
CA ALA A 68 19.85 50.21 -14.30
C ALA A 68 20.17 50.40 -15.79
N GLY A 69 19.92 49.38 -16.62
CA GLY A 69 20.11 49.43 -18.07
C GLY A 69 19.28 50.48 -18.80
N THR A 70 18.05 50.79 -18.34
CA THR A 70 17.20 51.79 -19.02
C THR A 70 17.73 53.22 -18.88
N THR A 71 18.48 53.50 -17.82
CA THR A 71 19.06 54.82 -17.52
C THR A 71 20.55 54.91 -17.87
N ALA A 72 21.19 53.79 -18.22
CA ALA A 72 22.61 53.74 -18.56
C ALA A 72 22.94 54.39 -19.91
N ALA A 73 24.20 54.84 -20.03
CA ALA A 73 24.78 55.34 -21.28
C ALA A 73 24.74 54.27 -22.39
N ALA A 74 24.70 54.70 -23.65
CA ALA A 74 24.50 53.82 -24.81
C ALA A 74 25.50 52.65 -24.88
N GLU A 75 26.76 52.90 -24.54
CA GLU A 75 27.84 51.88 -24.55
C GLU A 75 27.64 50.82 -23.45
N SER A 76 27.08 51.22 -22.30
CA SER A 76 26.77 50.32 -21.18
C SER A 76 25.45 49.57 -21.35
N ARG A 77 24.51 50.07 -22.16
CA ARG A 77 23.22 49.40 -22.41
C ARG A 77 23.38 48.00 -22.98
N VAL A 78 24.37 47.79 -23.85
CA VAL A 78 24.67 46.49 -24.45
C VAL A 78 24.97 45.45 -23.36
N PHE A 79 25.76 45.83 -22.35
CA PHE A 79 26.04 44.95 -21.21
C PHE A 79 24.77 44.58 -20.45
N TYR A 80 23.90 45.54 -20.13
CA TYR A 80 22.67 45.28 -19.37
C TYR A 80 21.64 44.45 -20.15
N THR A 81 21.50 44.68 -21.45
CA THR A 81 20.59 43.89 -22.30
C THR A 81 21.11 42.47 -22.51
N THR A 82 22.43 42.29 -22.71
CA THR A 82 23.05 40.97 -22.76
C THR A 82 22.94 40.26 -21.41
N PHE A 83 23.17 40.95 -20.29
CA PHE A 83 23.01 40.39 -18.94
C PHE A 83 21.58 39.90 -18.70
N ALA A 84 20.57 40.73 -19.00
CA ALA A 84 19.17 40.37 -18.86
C ALA A 84 18.81 39.18 -19.76
N SER A 85 19.25 39.17 -21.02
CA SER A 85 18.98 38.09 -21.97
C SER A 85 19.61 36.75 -21.58
N VAL A 86 20.86 36.76 -21.08
CA VAL A 86 21.55 35.55 -20.59
C VAL A 86 20.84 34.98 -19.38
N HIS A 87 20.40 35.83 -18.44
CA HIS A 87 19.66 35.39 -17.27
C HIS A 87 18.25 34.92 -17.61
N GLU A 88 17.53 35.61 -18.50
CA GLU A 88 16.22 35.17 -18.98
C GLU A 88 16.31 33.79 -19.65
N GLN A 89 17.31 33.56 -20.50
CA GLN A 89 17.51 32.25 -21.12
C GLN A 89 17.92 31.18 -20.12
N THR A 90 18.89 31.47 -19.24
CA THR A 90 19.43 30.48 -18.30
C THR A 90 18.43 30.14 -17.22
N ASP A 91 17.83 31.13 -16.56
CA ASP A 91 16.91 30.91 -15.45
C ASP A 91 15.60 30.30 -15.95
N HIS A 92 15.01 30.81 -17.04
CA HIS A 92 13.74 30.27 -17.54
C HIS A 92 13.90 28.88 -18.20
N HIS A 93 14.88 28.68 -19.09
CA HIS A 93 15.01 27.37 -19.76
C HIS A 93 15.56 26.29 -18.84
N CYS A 94 16.57 26.57 -18.02
CA CYS A 94 17.12 25.54 -17.13
C CYS A 94 16.09 25.13 -16.08
N GLN A 95 15.32 26.10 -15.55
CA GLN A 95 14.30 25.79 -14.56
C GLN A 95 13.11 25.03 -15.14
N GLN A 96 12.55 25.44 -16.29
CA GLN A 96 11.46 24.68 -16.92
C GLN A 96 11.89 23.27 -17.33
N ARG A 97 13.13 23.11 -17.81
CA ARG A 97 13.67 21.78 -18.14
C ARG A 97 13.88 20.93 -16.90
N PHE A 98 14.36 21.53 -15.81
CA PHE A 98 14.50 20.85 -14.53
C PHE A 98 13.14 20.44 -13.97
N ASP A 99 12.16 21.35 -13.92
CA ASP A 99 10.80 21.09 -13.46
C ASP A 99 10.15 19.95 -14.22
N ASN A 100 10.26 19.97 -15.55
CA ASN A 100 9.71 18.93 -16.38
C ASN A 100 10.41 17.59 -16.12
N ALA A 101 11.75 17.57 -16.12
CA ALA A 101 12.52 16.36 -15.83
C ALA A 101 12.23 15.81 -14.42
N PHE A 102 12.11 16.68 -13.42
CA PHE A 102 11.80 16.32 -12.04
C PHE A 102 10.40 15.70 -11.92
N LYS A 103 9.38 16.31 -12.53
CA LYS A 103 8.03 15.77 -12.56
C LYS A 103 7.97 14.41 -13.27
N THR A 104 8.56 14.31 -14.46
CA THR A 104 8.45 13.09 -15.27
C THR A 104 9.35 11.95 -14.77
N ALA A 105 10.57 12.23 -14.31
CA ALA A 105 11.54 11.19 -13.96
C ALA A 105 11.55 10.85 -12.46
N VAL A 106 10.98 11.71 -11.60
CA VAL A 106 11.00 11.49 -10.14
C VAL A 106 9.59 11.39 -9.59
N VAL A 107 8.75 12.41 -9.81
CA VAL A 107 7.39 12.42 -9.24
C VAL A 107 6.52 11.31 -9.84
N ALA A 108 6.55 11.11 -11.16
CA ALA A 108 5.76 10.07 -11.81
C ALA A 108 6.11 8.65 -11.30
N PHE A 109 7.39 8.37 -11.03
CA PHE A 109 7.81 7.09 -10.46
C PHE A 109 7.36 6.93 -9.00
N LEU A 110 7.33 8.02 -8.22
CA LEU A 110 6.77 7.98 -6.86
C LEU A 110 5.27 7.71 -6.89
N ASP A 111 4.54 8.34 -7.82
CA ASP A 111 3.09 8.12 -7.99
C ASP A 111 2.79 6.66 -8.38
N GLU A 112 3.58 6.08 -9.30
CA GLU A 112 3.47 4.66 -9.68
C GLU A 112 3.74 3.75 -8.48
N TRP A 113 4.81 4.00 -7.72
CA TRP A 113 5.16 3.19 -6.57
C TRP A 113 4.11 3.28 -5.43
N GLU A 114 3.56 4.46 -5.18
CA GLU A 114 2.46 4.63 -4.22
C GLU A 114 1.20 3.86 -4.66
N ALA A 115 0.85 3.92 -5.95
CA ALA A 115 -0.30 3.19 -6.48
C ALA A 115 -0.13 1.66 -6.35
N GLU A 116 1.08 1.14 -6.58
CA GLU A 116 1.38 -0.29 -6.38
C GLU A 116 1.26 -0.71 -4.91
N LEU A 117 1.76 0.11 -4.00
CA LEU A 117 1.65 -0.14 -2.56
C LEU A 117 0.21 -0.05 -2.05
N GLU A 118 -0.61 0.88 -2.56
CA GLU A 118 -2.04 0.96 -2.27
C GLU A 118 -2.78 -0.28 -2.78
N ALA A 119 -2.47 -0.76 -3.99
CA ALA A 119 -3.05 -1.98 -4.53
C ALA A 119 -2.67 -3.22 -3.70
N ALA A 120 -1.41 -3.29 -3.23
CA ALA A 120 -0.95 -4.36 -2.35
C ALA A 120 -1.67 -4.35 -0.99
N ASP A 121 -1.86 -3.18 -0.38
CA ASP A 121 -2.61 -3.04 0.89
C ASP A 121 -4.10 -3.39 0.72
N ALA A 122 -4.73 -2.97 -0.37
CA ALA A 122 -6.11 -3.35 -0.67
C ALA A 122 -6.28 -4.88 -0.82
N ALA A 123 -5.33 -5.53 -1.51
CA ALA A 123 -5.33 -6.99 -1.65
C ALA A 123 -5.13 -7.70 -0.30
N ALA A 124 -4.23 -7.18 0.54
CA ALA A 124 -4.02 -7.66 1.90
C ALA A 124 -5.27 -7.57 2.78
N ILE A 125 -5.94 -6.40 2.80
CA ILE A 125 -7.18 -6.19 3.54
C ILE A 125 -8.27 -7.16 3.06
N ALA A 126 -8.35 -7.40 1.76
CA ALA A 126 -9.28 -8.38 1.20
C ALA A 126 -8.97 -9.80 1.71
N ALA A 127 -7.69 -10.20 1.74
CA ALA A 127 -7.26 -11.49 2.27
C ALA A 127 -7.55 -11.65 3.78
N GLU A 128 -7.32 -10.62 4.60
CA GLU A 128 -7.67 -10.63 6.03
C GLU A 128 -9.17 -10.82 6.27
N ARG A 129 -10.02 -10.16 5.48
CA ARG A 129 -11.49 -10.34 5.55
C ARG A 129 -11.90 -11.78 5.24
N GLN A 130 -11.29 -12.39 4.22
CA GLN A 130 -11.57 -13.80 3.88
C GLN A 130 -11.04 -14.76 4.95
N CYS A 131 -9.92 -14.42 5.60
CA CYS A 131 -9.42 -15.18 6.75
C CYS A 131 -10.47 -15.22 7.86
N ALA A 132 -11.06 -14.08 8.22
CA ALA A 132 -12.10 -14.00 9.25
C ALA A 132 -13.33 -14.89 8.94
N GLU A 133 -13.75 -14.99 7.68
CA GLU A 133 -14.82 -15.91 7.27
C GLU A 133 -14.44 -17.38 7.47
N VAL A 134 -13.19 -17.76 7.13
CA VAL A 134 -12.67 -19.12 7.40
C VAL A 134 -12.68 -19.41 8.90
N GLU A 135 -12.25 -18.46 9.74
CA GLU A 135 -12.25 -18.63 11.20
C GLU A 135 -13.67 -18.82 11.74
N HIS A 136 -14.62 -18.02 11.26
CA HIS A 136 -16.03 -18.09 11.63
C HIS A 136 -16.66 -19.45 11.30
N TYR A 137 -16.52 -19.91 10.06
CA TYR A 137 -17.08 -21.20 9.66
C TYR A 137 -16.35 -22.38 10.31
N SER A 138 -15.04 -22.26 10.54
CA SER A 138 -14.27 -23.27 11.29
C SER A 138 -14.80 -23.42 12.72
N ALA A 139 -15.05 -22.30 13.42
CA ALA A 139 -15.62 -22.31 14.76
C ALA A 139 -17.04 -22.90 14.78
N LYS A 140 -17.88 -22.57 13.78
CA LYS A 140 -19.23 -23.15 13.65
C LYS A 140 -19.21 -24.66 13.42
N VAL A 141 -18.36 -25.14 12.50
CA VAL A 141 -18.24 -26.56 12.20
C VAL A 141 -17.72 -27.32 13.42
N LEU A 142 -16.71 -26.79 14.12
CA LEU A 142 -16.21 -27.36 15.37
C LEU A 142 -17.32 -27.50 16.42
N SER A 143 -18.06 -26.41 16.68
CA SER A 143 -19.17 -26.40 17.64
C SER A 143 -20.26 -27.42 17.30
N LEU A 144 -20.59 -27.57 16.02
CA LEU A 144 -21.58 -28.54 15.55
C LEU A 144 -21.09 -29.99 15.71
N HIS A 145 -19.82 -30.27 15.42
CA HIS A 145 -19.23 -31.59 15.67
C HIS A 145 -19.19 -31.93 17.15
N GLU A 146 -18.86 -30.97 18.01
CA GLU A 146 -18.87 -31.15 19.47
C GLU A 146 -20.28 -31.44 19.98
N ALA A 147 -21.28 -30.71 19.50
CA ALA A 147 -22.68 -30.97 19.83
C ALA A 147 -23.15 -32.36 19.36
N ALA A 148 -22.76 -32.77 18.14
CA ALA A 148 -23.06 -34.10 17.61
C ALA A 148 -22.42 -35.21 18.45
N ARG A 149 -21.14 -35.05 18.82
CA ARG A 149 -20.42 -35.99 19.72
C ARG A 149 -21.05 -36.06 21.11
N ALA A 150 -21.49 -34.92 21.64
CA ALA A 150 -22.18 -34.89 22.93
C ALA A 150 -23.51 -35.67 22.88
N GLN A 151 -24.26 -35.62 21.77
CA GLN A 151 -25.47 -36.43 21.59
C GLN A 151 -25.16 -37.92 21.47
N THR A 152 -24.21 -38.30 20.62
CA THR A 152 -23.85 -39.71 20.41
C THR A 152 -23.24 -40.35 21.64
N SER A 153 -22.45 -39.61 22.44
CA SER A 153 -21.92 -40.10 23.72
C SER A 153 -23.01 -40.43 24.75
N LYS A 154 -24.20 -39.83 24.62
CA LYS A 154 -25.39 -40.12 25.44
C LYS A 154 -26.28 -41.21 24.82
N GLY A 155 -25.79 -41.91 23.81
CA GLY A 155 -26.53 -42.95 23.08
C GLY A 155 -27.67 -42.42 22.19
N ARG A 156 -27.73 -41.10 21.95
CA ARG A 156 -28.76 -40.48 21.11
C ARG A 156 -28.26 -40.29 19.69
N ALA A 157 -29.10 -40.58 18.70
CA ALA A 157 -28.82 -40.25 17.32
C ALA A 157 -28.74 -38.73 17.12
N VAL A 158 -27.86 -38.29 16.21
CA VAL A 158 -27.80 -36.88 15.79
C VAL A 158 -29.07 -36.56 15.01
N SER A 159 -29.73 -35.45 15.34
CA SER A 159 -30.94 -35.05 14.62
C SER A 159 -30.64 -34.75 13.14
N SER A 160 -31.58 -35.07 12.25
CA SER A 160 -31.47 -34.76 10.82
C SER A 160 -31.25 -33.27 10.56
N ALA A 161 -31.88 -32.40 11.36
CA ALA A 161 -31.69 -30.96 11.31
C ALA A 161 -30.25 -30.53 11.64
N ASN A 162 -29.62 -31.15 12.66
CA ASN A 162 -28.23 -30.87 13.00
C ASN A 162 -27.27 -31.40 11.94
N ALA A 163 -27.53 -32.60 11.40
CA ALA A 163 -26.73 -33.17 10.32
C ALA A 163 -26.76 -32.27 9.05
N ALA A 164 -27.94 -31.82 8.63
CA ALA A 164 -28.09 -30.91 7.50
C ALA A 164 -27.47 -29.52 7.75
N ARG A 165 -27.46 -29.05 9.01
CA ARG A 165 -26.79 -27.81 9.39
C ARG A 165 -25.26 -27.97 9.35
N LEU A 166 -24.73 -29.10 9.81
CA LEU A 166 -23.31 -29.41 9.76
C LEU A 166 -22.82 -29.44 8.31
N GLN A 167 -23.47 -30.22 7.45
CA GLN A 167 -23.13 -30.32 6.02
C GLN A 167 -23.11 -28.96 5.31
N ARG A 168 -24.10 -28.10 5.58
CA ARG A 168 -24.14 -26.73 5.00
C ARG A 168 -22.98 -25.85 5.47
N ASN A 169 -22.56 -25.95 6.74
CA ASN A 169 -21.45 -25.14 7.24
C ASN A 169 -20.10 -25.69 6.80
N GLU A 170 -19.96 -27.01 6.63
CA GLU A 170 -18.77 -27.63 6.04
C GLU A 170 -18.59 -27.18 4.58
N ALA A 171 -19.67 -27.15 3.79
CA ALA A 171 -19.62 -26.64 2.41
C ALA A 171 -19.19 -25.15 2.37
N LYS A 172 -19.74 -24.31 3.24
CA LYS A 172 -19.35 -22.89 3.35
C LYS A 172 -17.91 -22.69 3.82
N LEU A 173 -17.44 -23.55 4.72
CA LEU A 173 -16.06 -23.53 5.17
C LEU A 173 -15.11 -23.83 4.00
N GLU A 174 -15.44 -24.83 3.18
CA GLU A 174 -14.61 -25.20 2.03
C GLU A 174 -14.58 -24.10 0.97
N GLU A 175 -15.74 -23.49 0.67
CA GLU A 175 -15.83 -22.31 -0.20
C GLU A 175 -14.97 -21.17 0.33
N SER A 176 -15.09 -20.86 1.63
CA SER A 176 -14.34 -19.77 2.27
C SER A 176 -12.83 -20.02 2.25
N LYS A 177 -12.38 -21.27 2.43
CA LYS A 177 -10.96 -21.65 2.32
C LYS A 177 -10.42 -21.42 0.91
N SER A 178 -11.20 -21.79 -0.11
CA SER A 178 -10.83 -21.57 -1.52
C SER A 178 -10.70 -20.07 -1.82
N THR A 179 -11.70 -19.27 -1.42
CA THR A 179 -11.68 -17.81 -1.60
C THR A 179 -10.53 -17.16 -0.85
N PHE A 180 -10.27 -17.58 0.39
CA PHE A 180 -9.11 -17.10 1.16
C PHE A 180 -7.78 -17.47 0.49
N GLY A 181 -7.63 -18.70 -0.01
CA GLY A 181 -6.42 -19.12 -0.73
C GLY A 181 -6.12 -18.23 -1.94
N ALA A 182 -7.14 -17.97 -2.77
CA ALA A 182 -6.99 -17.08 -3.92
C ALA A 182 -6.66 -15.63 -3.51
N ALA A 183 -7.33 -15.08 -2.49
CA ALA A 183 -7.07 -13.73 -1.99
C ALA A 183 -5.67 -13.59 -1.39
N ARG A 184 -5.22 -14.60 -0.64
CA ARG A 184 -3.89 -14.69 -0.05
C ARG A 184 -2.81 -14.70 -1.12
N ASP A 185 -2.96 -15.53 -2.14
CA ASP A 185 -1.95 -15.63 -3.20
C ASP A 185 -1.87 -14.34 -4.02
N ALA A 186 -3.01 -13.67 -4.25
CA ALA A 186 -3.05 -12.34 -4.85
C ALA A 186 -2.31 -11.30 -3.99
N ALA A 187 -2.56 -11.27 -2.68
CA ALA A 187 -1.89 -10.36 -1.74
C ALA A 187 -0.37 -10.58 -1.68
N LEU A 188 0.07 -11.84 -1.61
CA LEU A 188 1.50 -12.18 -1.60
C LEU A 188 2.17 -11.82 -2.92
N THR A 189 1.49 -12.02 -4.05
CA THR A 189 2.00 -11.61 -5.37
C THR A 189 2.15 -10.10 -5.45
N ALA A 190 1.15 -9.34 -4.97
CA ALA A 190 1.20 -7.89 -4.97
C ALA A 190 2.30 -7.31 -4.07
N THR A 191 2.67 -8.02 -2.99
CA THR A 191 3.72 -7.58 -2.05
C THR A 191 5.15 -7.94 -2.51
N HIS A 192 5.30 -8.86 -3.48
CA HIS A 192 6.59 -9.34 -3.98
C HIS A 192 6.94 -8.82 -5.38
N LYS A 193 6.08 -8.01 -6.00
CA LYS A 193 6.45 -7.23 -7.19
C LYS A 193 7.43 -6.13 -6.81
#